data_AF-A0A2C6CK77-F1
#
_entry.id   AF-A0A2C6CK77-F1
#
_cell.length_a   1.000
_cell.length_b   1.000
_cell.length_c   1.000
_cell.angle_alpha   90.00
_cell.angle_beta   90.00
_cell.angle_gamma   90.00
#
_symmetry.space_group_name_H-M   'P 1'
#
loop_
_entity.id
_entity.type
_entity.pdbx_description
1 polymer ?
#
loop_
_entity_poly.entity_id
_entity_poly.type
_entity_poly.pdbx_seq_one_letter_code
_entity_poly.pdbx_strand_id
1 'polypeptide(L)'
;MKKNFRFCILFILIFLFNTLIAKAEREVKKEDIELKNGIIYFKGEENSYNGIVKENYPNGKLKENLIVVNGKVNGNVKVYYENGNLKYDTSYKNNKKDGIEKIYSPDGKLEMEVPYKNGVKDGVQKQYSKDGKLIVEATLKNNLRNGSYKDYFENGKIENEGMYKDDKEEGIHKEYYPNGKIKKEVEFKAGIPNGIAREYNEKGIKEKETSFKNGIEDGIRKNFYKNGNLKYSVEMKNGIENGAFKQYYENGVLEIEAFYKNGKLEGIRKDYYKSGKLEVEGFHKNGEPDGWTYVYNEDGSLKREIFFVEGKAYEKDNKKK
;
A
#
# COMPACT_ATOMS: atom_id res chain seq x y z
N MET A 1 -50.93 55.98 -50.00
CA MET A 1 -50.08 54.85 -49.57
C MET A 1 -48.74 55.38 -49.06
N LYS A 2 -48.70 55.75 -47.78
CA LYS A 2 -47.54 56.28 -47.06
C LYS A 2 -47.36 55.40 -45.82
N LYS A 3 -46.10 55.32 -45.37
CA LYS A 3 -45.61 54.69 -44.14
C LYS A 3 -45.48 53.18 -44.22
N ASN A 4 -44.22 52.73 -44.29
CA ASN A 4 -43.63 51.60 -43.54
C ASN A 4 -42.26 51.17 -44.09
N PHE A 5 -41.66 51.94 -44.99
CA PHE A 5 -40.29 51.71 -45.50
C PHE A 5 -39.17 52.29 -44.62
N ARG A 6 -39.42 52.53 -43.32
CA ARG A 6 -38.43 53.10 -42.39
C ARG A 6 -38.09 52.20 -41.19
N PHE A 7 -38.69 51.02 -41.07
CA PHE A 7 -38.44 50.12 -39.94
C PHE A 7 -37.44 48.99 -40.21
N CYS A 8 -37.12 48.69 -41.47
CA CYS A 8 -36.15 47.64 -41.81
C CYS A 8 -34.68 48.09 -41.70
N ILE A 9 -34.40 49.40 -41.73
CA ILE A 9 -33.02 49.91 -41.63
C ILE A 9 -32.59 50.09 -40.16
N LEU A 10 -33.53 50.21 -39.21
CA LEU A 10 -33.20 50.38 -37.80
C LEU A 10 -32.90 49.04 -37.07
N PHE A 11 -33.39 47.91 -37.58
CA PHE A 11 -33.09 46.58 -37.01
C PHE A 11 -31.76 46.00 -37.50
N ILE A 12 -31.24 46.45 -38.65
CA ILE A 12 -29.91 46.06 -39.14
C ILE A 12 -28.81 46.81 -38.38
N LEU A 13 -29.10 47.97 -37.79
CA LEU A 13 -28.15 48.74 -36.96
C LEU A 13 -28.02 48.24 -35.51
N ILE A 14 -28.99 47.47 -34.99
CA ILE A 14 -28.90 46.85 -33.65
C ILE A 14 -28.29 45.44 -33.73
N PHE A 15 -28.36 44.77 -34.88
CA PHE A 15 -27.69 43.48 -35.09
C PHE A 15 -26.20 43.59 -35.47
N LEU A 16 -25.71 44.80 -35.78
CA LEU A 16 -24.30 45.06 -36.05
C LEU A 16 -23.47 45.45 -34.80
N PHE A 17 -24.07 45.46 -33.60
CA PHE A 17 -23.35 45.65 -32.33
C PHE A 17 -23.29 44.39 -31.45
N ASN A 18 -23.74 43.25 -31.96
CA ASN A 18 -23.40 41.92 -31.45
C ASN A 18 -22.55 41.13 -32.44
N THR A 19 -21.83 41.84 -33.34
CA THR A 19 -20.64 41.30 -33.96
C THR A 19 -19.63 41.07 -32.84
N LEU A 20 -19.74 39.91 -32.19
CA LEU A 20 -18.66 38.96 -32.03
C LEU A 20 -17.27 39.62 -32.17
N ILE A 21 -16.95 40.56 -31.26
CA ILE A 21 -15.57 40.77 -30.88
C ILE A 21 -15.29 39.51 -30.09
N ALA A 22 -14.92 38.44 -30.79
CA ALA A 22 -13.97 37.49 -30.25
C ALA A 22 -12.77 38.37 -29.91
N LYS A 23 -12.80 38.95 -28.70
CA LYS A 23 -11.75 39.83 -28.21
C LYS A 23 -10.57 38.89 -28.19
N ALA A 24 -9.70 39.00 -29.20
CA ALA A 24 -8.50 38.21 -29.29
C ALA A 24 -7.89 38.27 -27.89
N GLU A 25 -7.77 37.12 -27.24
CA GLU A 25 -7.27 37.08 -25.88
C GLU A 25 -5.92 37.80 -25.90
N ARG A 26 -5.79 38.86 -25.10
CA ARG A 26 -4.57 39.65 -25.07
C ARG A 26 -3.43 38.72 -24.73
N GLU A 27 -2.37 38.73 -25.52
CA GLU A 27 -1.20 37.89 -25.28
C GLU A 27 -0.01 38.79 -24.90
N VAL A 28 0.69 38.44 -23.83
CA VAL A 28 1.89 39.16 -23.37
C VAL A 28 2.98 38.17 -23.00
N LYS A 29 4.23 38.61 -22.93
CA LYS A 29 5.30 37.76 -22.42
C LYS A 29 5.33 37.79 -20.90
N LYS A 30 5.84 36.72 -20.30
CA LYS A 30 6.03 36.63 -18.84
C LYS A 30 6.89 37.76 -18.25
N GLU A 31 7.81 38.31 -19.04
CA GLU A 31 8.64 39.45 -18.64
C GLU A 31 7.87 40.77 -18.57
N ASP A 32 6.70 40.87 -19.20
CA ASP A 32 5.88 42.09 -19.27
C ASP A 32 4.84 42.18 -18.14
N ILE A 33 4.73 41.14 -17.31
CA ILE A 33 3.80 41.11 -16.18
C ILE A 33 4.49 41.41 -14.85
N GLU A 34 3.69 41.75 -13.86
CA GLU A 34 4.09 41.88 -12.46
C GLU A 34 3.08 41.16 -11.55
N LEU A 35 3.56 40.59 -10.43
CA LEU A 35 2.74 39.88 -9.47
C LEU A 35 2.61 40.73 -8.20
N LYS A 36 1.39 41.11 -7.84
CA LYS A 36 1.08 41.86 -6.61
C LYS A 36 0.06 41.08 -5.81
N ASN A 37 0.42 40.61 -4.61
CA ASN A 37 -0.46 39.85 -3.71
C ASN A 37 -1.17 38.65 -4.39
N GLY A 38 -0.45 37.93 -5.26
CA GLY A 38 -0.99 36.78 -5.99
C GLY A 38 -1.91 37.12 -7.17
N ILE A 39 -2.02 38.41 -7.52
CA ILE A 39 -2.76 38.89 -8.69
C ILE A 39 -1.75 39.37 -9.75
N ILE A 40 -1.94 38.90 -10.98
CA ILE A 40 -1.13 39.22 -12.14
C ILE A 40 -1.64 40.52 -12.76
N TYR A 41 -0.73 41.45 -13.05
CA TYR A 41 -0.96 42.70 -13.76
C TYR A 41 -0.01 42.78 -14.96
N PHE A 42 -0.38 43.52 -15.99
CA PHE A 42 0.59 43.99 -16.98
C PHE A 42 1.33 45.19 -16.41
N LYS A 43 2.64 45.29 -16.65
CA LYS A 43 3.46 46.40 -16.10
C LYS A 43 2.90 47.75 -16.53
N GLY A 44 2.62 48.60 -15.55
CA GLY A 44 2.06 49.94 -15.76
C GLY A 44 0.53 49.99 -15.81
N GLU A 45 -0.17 48.87 -15.65
CA GLU A 45 -1.63 48.85 -15.54
C GLU A 45 -2.10 48.70 -14.08
N GLU A 46 -3.17 49.42 -13.74
CA GLU A 46 -3.80 49.33 -12.42
C GLU A 46 -4.77 48.14 -12.32
N ASN A 47 -5.35 47.73 -13.45
CA ASN A 47 -6.33 46.65 -13.50
C ASN A 47 -5.65 45.27 -13.60
N SER A 48 -6.23 44.28 -12.93
CA SER A 48 -5.74 42.90 -13.00
C SER A 48 -5.79 42.37 -14.44
N TYR A 49 -4.76 41.62 -14.82
CA TYR A 49 -4.58 41.11 -16.16
C TYR A 49 -5.66 40.10 -16.56
N ASN A 50 -6.09 40.16 -17.81
CA ASN A 50 -6.97 39.17 -18.44
C ASN A 50 -6.42 38.84 -19.82
N GLY A 51 -6.15 37.56 -20.09
CA GLY A 51 -5.58 37.08 -21.34
C GLY A 51 -4.57 35.96 -21.13
N ILE A 52 -3.69 35.77 -22.10
CA ILE A 52 -2.65 34.74 -22.11
C ILE A 52 -1.30 35.36 -21.75
N VAL A 53 -0.56 34.73 -20.84
CA VAL A 53 0.85 35.03 -20.59
C VAL A 53 1.69 33.92 -21.18
N LYS A 54 2.59 34.26 -22.10
CA LYS A 54 3.48 33.32 -22.80
C LYS A 54 4.87 33.32 -22.19
N GLU A 55 5.44 32.15 -22.02
CA GLU A 55 6.86 31.96 -21.74
C GLU A 55 7.47 31.07 -22.82
N ASN A 56 8.61 31.49 -23.35
CA ASN A 56 9.39 30.72 -24.32
C ASN A 56 10.75 30.39 -23.71
N TYR A 57 11.36 29.32 -24.20
CA TYR A 57 12.76 29.00 -23.96
C TYR A 57 13.69 30.00 -24.67
N PRO A 58 14.99 30.07 -24.30
CA PRO A 58 15.97 30.90 -24.99
C PRO A 58 16.09 30.60 -26.49
N ASN A 59 15.81 29.35 -26.89
CA ASN A 59 15.78 28.92 -28.29
C ASN A 59 14.50 29.35 -29.04
N GLY A 60 13.60 30.10 -28.41
CA GLY A 60 12.35 30.62 -28.99
C GLY A 60 11.18 29.63 -28.97
N LYS A 61 11.38 28.36 -28.61
CA LYS A 61 10.29 27.39 -28.50
C LYS A 61 9.39 27.70 -27.30
N LEU A 62 8.10 27.41 -27.45
CA LEU A 62 7.12 27.60 -26.39
C LEU A 62 7.44 26.74 -25.16
N LYS A 63 7.44 27.36 -23.98
CA LYS A 63 7.60 26.69 -22.69
C LYS A 63 6.26 26.52 -21.99
N GLU A 64 5.46 27.58 -21.86
CA GLU A 64 4.13 27.52 -21.26
C GLU A 64 3.23 28.69 -21.69
N ASN A 65 1.92 28.48 -21.63
CA ASN A 65 0.90 29.52 -21.73
C ASN A 65 0.04 29.50 -20.46
N LEU A 66 -0.05 30.63 -19.77
CA LEU A 66 -0.96 30.81 -18.63
C LEU A 66 -2.21 31.54 -19.10
N ILE A 67 -3.38 30.92 -18.93
CA ILE A 67 -4.66 31.59 -19.14
C ILE A 67 -4.99 32.33 -17.84
N VAL A 68 -5.08 33.65 -17.90
CA VAL A 68 -5.27 34.52 -16.74
C VAL A 68 -6.62 35.21 -16.84
N VAL A 69 -7.44 35.05 -15.81
CA VAL A 69 -8.74 35.69 -15.65
C VAL A 69 -8.77 36.42 -14.31
N ASN A 70 -9.06 37.72 -14.32
CA ASN A 70 -9.02 38.60 -13.14
C ASN A 70 -7.70 38.49 -12.37
N GLY A 71 -6.58 38.49 -13.11
CA GLY A 71 -5.22 38.37 -12.60
C GLY A 71 -4.90 37.01 -11.96
N LYS A 72 -5.74 35.99 -12.12
CA LYS A 72 -5.48 34.64 -11.61
C LYS A 72 -5.46 33.62 -12.73
N VAL A 73 -4.52 32.69 -12.65
CA VAL A 73 -4.43 31.53 -13.55
C VAL A 73 -5.69 30.68 -13.42
N ASN A 74 -6.33 30.42 -14.55
CA ASN A 74 -7.59 29.69 -14.67
C ASN A 74 -7.57 28.84 -15.95
N GLY A 75 -8.25 27.71 -15.96
CA GLY A 75 -8.31 26.83 -17.12
C GLY A 75 -7.10 25.89 -17.20
N ASN A 76 -6.87 25.34 -18.39
CA ASN A 76 -5.86 24.31 -18.61
C ASN A 76 -4.52 24.95 -19.02
N VAL A 77 -3.46 24.65 -18.26
CA VAL A 77 -2.10 25.12 -18.52
C VAL A 77 -1.26 23.95 -19.01
N LYS A 78 -0.60 24.15 -20.15
CA LYS A 78 0.32 23.18 -20.74
C LYS A 78 1.74 23.71 -20.66
N VAL A 79 2.64 22.88 -20.15
CA VAL A 79 4.08 23.13 -20.10
C VAL A 79 4.76 22.13 -21.01
N TYR A 80 5.72 22.57 -21.81
CA TYR A 80 6.45 21.74 -22.77
C TYR A 80 7.91 21.61 -22.36
N TYR A 81 8.56 20.52 -22.76
CA TYR A 81 10.01 20.39 -22.76
C TYR A 81 10.63 21.20 -23.92
N GLU A 82 11.95 21.44 -23.87
CA GLU A 82 12.67 22.12 -24.97
C GLU A 82 12.64 21.37 -26.30
N ASN A 83 12.42 20.05 -26.27
CA ASN A 83 12.22 19.27 -27.49
C ASN A 83 10.83 19.49 -28.13
N GLY A 84 9.90 20.15 -27.42
CA GLY A 84 8.53 20.43 -27.85
C GLY A 84 7.48 19.44 -27.34
N ASN A 85 7.90 18.34 -26.70
CA ASN A 85 6.98 17.38 -26.12
C ASN A 85 6.29 17.98 -24.89
N LEU A 86 5.06 17.56 -24.64
CA LEU A 86 4.31 17.98 -23.46
C LEU A 86 5.02 17.47 -22.20
N LYS A 87 5.12 18.31 -21.17
CA LYS A 87 5.70 18.00 -19.86
C LYS A 87 4.62 17.93 -18.80
N TYR A 88 3.76 18.95 -18.75
CA TYR A 88 2.63 19.02 -17.84
C TYR A 88 1.37 19.46 -18.59
N ASP A 89 0.23 18.91 -18.20
CA ASP A 89 -1.10 19.36 -18.58
C ASP A 89 -1.93 19.44 -17.28
N THR A 90 -2.15 20.66 -16.80
CA THR A 90 -2.64 20.91 -15.45
C THR A 90 -3.82 21.87 -15.48
N SER A 91 -4.91 21.48 -14.83
CA SER A 91 -6.10 22.33 -14.68
C SER A 91 -5.96 23.25 -13.47
N TYR A 92 -6.25 24.53 -13.65
CA TYR A 92 -6.20 25.57 -12.62
C TYR A 92 -7.55 26.27 -12.46
N LYS A 93 -7.85 26.63 -11.21
CA LYS A 93 -8.94 27.51 -10.83
C LYS A 93 -8.44 28.50 -9.79
N ASN A 94 -8.44 29.79 -10.14
CA ASN A 94 -8.01 30.88 -9.27
C ASN A 94 -6.62 30.66 -8.63
N ASN A 95 -5.61 30.42 -9.46
CA ASN A 95 -4.21 30.11 -9.08
C ASN A 95 -3.99 28.77 -8.37
N LYS A 96 -5.04 27.95 -8.17
CA LYS A 96 -4.92 26.65 -7.51
C LYS A 96 -5.13 25.53 -8.53
N LYS A 97 -4.35 24.45 -8.44
CA LYS A 97 -4.62 23.24 -9.21
C LYS A 97 -6.01 22.70 -8.86
N ASP A 98 -6.85 22.46 -9.84
CA ASP A 98 -8.23 21.98 -9.65
C ASP A 98 -8.64 21.19 -10.89
N GLY A 99 -8.72 19.86 -10.74
CA GLY A 99 -8.80 18.89 -11.83
C GLY A 99 -7.59 17.96 -11.86
N ILE A 100 -7.35 17.31 -13.00
CA ILE A 100 -6.22 16.39 -13.17
C ILE A 100 -4.99 17.15 -13.64
N GLU A 101 -3.84 16.85 -13.03
CA GLU A 101 -2.52 17.11 -13.59
C GLU A 101 -1.99 15.84 -14.25
N LYS A 102 -1.63 15.95 -15.53
CA LYS A 102 -0.96 14.89 -16.27
C LYS A 102 0.52 15.22 -16.42
N ILE A 103 1.37 14.27 -16.09
CA ILE A 103 2.83 14.39 -16.14
C ILE A 103 3.34 13.46 -17.23
N TYR A 104 4.17 14.01 -18.12
CA TYR A 104 4.70 13.29 -19.27
C TYR A 104 6.23 13.25 -19.21
N SER A 105 6.79 12.15 -19.69
CA SER A 105 8.23 11.97 -19.88
C SER A 105 8.74 12.85 -21.04
N PRO A 106 10.07 13.08 -21.15
CA PRO A 106 10.66 13.81 -22.28
C PRO A 106 10.37 13.19 -23.66
N ASP A 107 10.12 11.88 -23.76
CA ASP A 107 9.70 11.19 -24.99
C ASP A 107 8.18 11.26 -25.25
N GLY A 108 7.43 11.98 -24.41
CA GLY A 108 6.01 12.29 -24.61
C GLY A 108 5.05 11.23 -24.08
N LYS A 109 5.52 10.28 -23.27
CA LYS A 109 4.69 9.23 -22.68
C LYS A 109 4.09 9.71 -21.36
N LEU A 110 2.83 9.38 -21.12
CA LEU A 110 2.16 9.71 -19.86
C LEU A 110 2.77 8.87 -18.73
N GLU A 111 3.27 9.52 -17.69
CA GLU A 111 3.87 8.87 -16.52
C GLU A 111 2.90 8.86 -15.32
N MET A 112 2.11 9.92 -15.16
CA MET A 112 1.27 10.08 -13.96
C MET A 112 0.04 10.94 -14.22
N GLU A 113 -1.05 10.60 -13.54
CA GLU A 113 -2.24 11.44 -13.39
C GLU A 113 -2.46 11.72 -11.90
N VAL A 114 -2.43 13.00 -11.50
CA VAL A 114 -2.58 13.44 -10.11
C VAL A 114 -3.84 14.30 -10.00
N PRO A 115 -4.86 13.86 -9.25
CA PRO A 115 -6.08 14.63 -9.07
C PRO A 115 -5.89 15.70 -7.99
N TYR A 116 -6.30 16.92 -8.29
CA TYR A 116 -6.29 18.06 -7.40
C TYR A 116 -7.70 18.62 -7.20
N LYS A 117 -7.97 19.08 -5.98
CA LYS A 117 -9.16 19.87 -5.64
C LYS A 117 -8.73 21.06 -4.81
N ASN A 118 -8.99 22.28 -5.27
CA ASN A 118 -8.57 23.50 -4.56
C ASN A 118 -7.09 23.52 -4.13
N GLY A 119 -6.19 23.00 -4.95
CA GLY A 119 -4.74 23.02 -4.74
C GLY A 119 -4.18 21.87 -3.90
N VAL A 120 -5.02 20.96 -3.37
CA VAL A 120 -4.57 19.76 -2.66
C VAL A 120 -4.87 18.51 -3.46
N LYS A 121 -4.03 17.47 -3.34
CA LYS A 121 -4.28 16.18 -3.98
C LYS A 121 -5.48 15.49 -3.33
N ASP A 122 -6.50 15.18 -4.11
CA ASP A 122 -7.78 14.62 -3.66
C ASP A 122 -8.41 13.81 -4.80
N GLY A 123 -8.42 12.49 -4.67
CA GLY A 123 -8.88 11.54 -5.69
C GLY A 123 -7.92 10.38 -5.92
N VAL A 124 -8.14 9.60 -6.98
CA VAL A 124 -7.27 8.48 -7.35
C VAL A 124 -6.11 8.95 -8.23
N GLN A 125 -4.89 8.89 -7.69
CA GLN A 125 -3.66 9.05 -8.46
C GLN A 125 -3.36 7.77 -9.24
N LYS A 126 -2.87 7.93 -10.48
CA LYS A 126 -2.46 6.82 -11.34
C LYS A 126 -1.02 7.00 -11.81
N GLN A 127 -0.27 5.91 -11.90
CA GLN A 127 1.07 5.90 -12.49
C GLN A 127 1.16 4.85 -13.59
N TYR A 128 1.92 5.16 -14.63
CA TYR A 128 2.06 4.35 -15.83
C TYR A 128 3.52 3.99 -16.07
N SER A 129 3.75 2.77 -16.55
CA SER A 129 5.06 2.29 -17.01
C SER A 129 5.51 3.01 -18.28
N LYS A 130 6.78 2.80 -18.65
CA LYS A 130 7.35 3.30 -19.91
C LYS A 130 6.63 2.82 -21.17
N ASP A 131 5.83 1.75 -21.09
CA ASP A 131 5.03 1.25 -22.21
C ASP A 131 3.56 1.67 -22.12
N GLY A 132 3.22 2.56 -21.19
CA GLY A 132 1.87 3.11 -21.02
C GLY A 132 0.90 2.21 -20.24
N LYS A 133 1.37 1.07 -19.70
CA LYS A 133 0.55 0.22 -18.82
C LYS A 133 0.41 0.85 -17.45
N LEU A 134 -0.80 0.84 -16.88
CA LEU A 134 -1.05 1.25 -15.50
C LEU A 134 -0.29 0.33 -14.53
N ILE A 135 0.49 0.91 -13.63
CA ILE A 135 1.31 0.18 -12.65
C ILE A 135 0.96 0.50 -11.20
N VAL A 136 0.33 1.64 -10.94
CA VAL A 136 -0.10 2.04 -9.58
C VAL A 136 -1.41 2.81 -9.64
N GLU A 137 -2.31 2.52 -8.70
CA GLU A 137 -3.46 3.34 -8.34
C GLU A 137 -3.45 3.60 -6.83
N ALA A 138 -3.56 4.86 -6.41
CA ALA A 138 -3.57 5.22 -4.99
C ALA A 138 -4.60 6.31 -4.70
N THR A 139 -5.44 6.09 -3.71
CA THR A 139 -6.42 7.09 -3.26
C THR A 139 -5.76 8.12 -2.35
N LEU A 140 -5.90 9.39 -2.71
CA LEU A 140 -5.39 10.53 -1.96
C LEU A 140 -6.55 11.35 -1.40
N LYS A 141 -6.36 11.85 -0.18
CA LYS A 141 -7.23 12.85 0.44
C LYS A 141 -6.37 13.89 1.15
N ASN A 142 -6.58 15.17 0.84
CA ASN A 142 -5.85 16.28 1.46
C ASN A 142 -4.33 16.10 1.44
N ASN A 143 -3.78 15.66 0.30
CA ASN A 143 -2.36 15.32 0.09
C ASN A 143 -1.84 14.04 0.75
N LEU A 144 -2.63 13.32 1.53
CA LEU A 144 -2.23 12.08 2.21
C LEU A 144 -2.85 10.86 1.49
N ARG A 145 -2.22 9.68 1.57
CA ARG A 145 -2.87 8.43 1.16
C ARG A 145 -4.01 8.12 2.12
N ASN A 146 -5.21 7.97 1.59
CA ASN A 146 -6.41 7.70 2.38
C ASN A 146 -7.44 6.99 1.50
N GLY A 147 -7.60 5.69 1.70
CA GLY A 147 -8.37 4.78 0.86
C GLY A 147 -7.52 3.65 0.27
N SER A 148 -8.02 3.03 -0.79
CA SER A 148 -7.36 1.87 -1.41
C SER A 148 -6.11 2.27 -2.20
N TYR A 149 -5.16 1.34 -2.25
CA TYR A 149 -4.07 1.34 -3.23
C TYR A 149 -3.97 -0.02 -3.93
N LYS A 150 -3.43 -0.01 -5.15
CA LYS A 150 -3.10 -1.19 -5.94
C LYS A 150 -1.84 -0.95 -6.75
N ASP A 151 -0.95 -1.94 -6.76
CA ASP A 151 0.19 -2.01 -7.67
C ASP A 151 0.01 -3.22 -8.60
N TYR A 152 0.55 -3.13 -9.81
CA TYR A 152 0.34 -4.14 -10.85
C TYR A 152 1.67 -4.68 -11.39
N PHE A 153 1.72 -5.99 -11.61
CA PHE A 153 2.77 -6.64 -12.38
C PHE A 153 2.77 -6.16 -13.83
N GLU A 154 3.88 -6.39 -14.56
CA GLU A 154 3.99 -6.10 -15.99
C GLU A 154 2.95 -6.81 -16.86
N ASN A 155 2.42 -7.95 -16.38
CA ASN A 155 1.37 -8.72 -17.01
C ASN A 155 -0.05 -8.17 -16.75
N GLY A 156 -0.18 -7.08 -15.98
CA GLY A 156 -1.43 -6.39 -15.65
C GLY A 156 -2.21 -7.00 -14.49
N LYS A 157 -1.73 -8.08 -13.86
CA LYS A 157 -2.33 -8.62 -12.63
C LYS A 157 -1.90 -7.79 -11.41
N ILE A 158 -2.72 -7.78 -10.37
CA ILE A 158 -2.41 -7.13 -9.10
C ILE A 158 -1.19 -7.81 -8.47
N GLU A 159 -0.22 -6.98 -8.06
CA GLU A 159 0.97 -7.37 -7.29
C GLU A 159 0.76 -7.10 -5.81
N ASN A 160 0.28 -5.90 -5.47
CA ASN A 160 -0.04 -5.50 -4.09
C ASN A 160 -1.39 -4.81 -4.04
N GLU A 161 -2.14 -5.00 -2.95
CA GLU A 161 -3.30 -4.17 -2.64
C GLU A 161 -3.49 -4.01 -1.13
N GLY A 162 -4.16 -2.93 -0.75
CA GLY A 162 -4.52 -2.68 0.64
C GLY A 162 -5.14 -1.30 0.81
N MET A 163 -5.14 -0.80 2.05
CA MET A 163 -5.71 0.49 2.37
C MET A 163 -4.77 1.33 3.24
N TYR A 164 -4.83 2.63 3.03
CA TYR A 164 -4.20 3.64 3.88
C TYR A 164 -5.27 4.48 4.58
N LYS A 165 -4.95 4.95 5.77
CA LYS A 165 -5.65 6.01 6.49
C LYS A 165 -4.62 7.02 6.95
N ASP A 166 -4.65 8.21 6.36
CA ASP A 166 -3.74 9.32 6.66
C ASP A 166 -2.26 8.88 6.62
N ASP A 167 -1.87 8.31 5.47
CA ASP A 167 -0.54 7.76 5.17
C ASP A 167 -0.10 6.53 5.98
N LYS A 168 -0.96 6.00 6.84
CA LYS A 168 -0.69 4.78 7.63
C LYS A 168 -1.48 3.59 7.09
N GLU A 169 -0.85 2.43 7.04
CA GLU A 169 -1.50 1.18 6.60
C GLU A 169 -2.66 0.83 7.54
N GLU A 170 -3.80 0.47 6.96
CA GLU A 170 -5.01 0.09 7.69
C GLU A 170 -5.66 -1.12 7.02
N GLY A 171 -6.19 -2.05 7.80
CA GLY A 171 -6.88 -3.24 7.30
C GLY A 171 -5.93 -4.27 6.71
N ILE A 172 -6.45 -5.13 5.84
CA ILE A 172 -5.70 -6.25 5.26
C ILE A 172 -4.93 -5.76 4.03
N HIS A 173 -3.62 -5.95 4.06
CA HIS A 173 -2.72 -5.76 2.93
C HIS A 173 -2.34 -7.11 2.36
N LYS A 174 -2.34 -7.21 1.03
CA LYS A 174 -2.07 -8.46 0.32
C LYS A 174 -0.98 -8.25 -0.72
N GLU A 175 -0.09 -9.23 -0.81
CA GLU A 175 0.90 -9.40 -1.85
C GLU A 175 0.56 -10.68 -2.62
N TYR A 176 0.69 -10.63 -3.94
CA TYR A 176 0.32 -11.72 -4.84
C TYR A 176 1.54 -12.26 -5.58
N TYR A 177 1.48 -13.52 -6.00
CA TYR A 177 2.38 -14.05 -7.01
C TYR A 177 1.94 -13.63 -8.42
N PRO A 178 2.82 -13.65 -9.44
CA PRO A 178 2.45 -13.36 -10.84
C PRO A 178 1.36 -14.28 -11.41
N ASN A 179 1.14 -15.45 -10.79
CA ASN A 179 0.04 -16.35 -11.16
C ASN A 179 -1.34 -15.87 -10.64
N GLY A 180 -1.38 -14.88 -9.74
CA GLY A 180 -2.58 -14.29 -9.14
C GLY A 180 -2.99 -14.88 -7.78
N LYS A 181 -2.25 -15.87 -7.26
CA LYS A 181 -2.48 -16.41 -5.91
C LYS A 181 -1.84 -15.51 -4.87
N ILE A 182 -2.46 -15.42 -3.69
CA ILE A 182 -1.91 -14.67 -2.55
C ILE A 182 -0.58 -15.31 -2.16
N LYS A 183 0.43 -14.47 -1.99
CA LYS A 183 1.74 -14.80 -1.43
C LYS A 183 1.78 -14.48 0.06
N LYS A 184 1.24 -13.32 0.44
CA LYS A 184 1.25 -12.83 1.81
C LYS A 184 0.03 -11.97 2.06
N GLU A 185 -0.53 -12.06 3.26
CA GLU A 185 -1.50 -11.08 3.76
C GLU A 185 -1.17 -10.69 5.19
N VAL A 186 -1.30 -9.42 5.53
CA VAL A 186 -1.03 -8.88 6.86
C VAL A 186 -2.12 -7.89 7.24
N GLU A 187 -2.68 -8.04 8.42
CA GLU A 187 -3.62 -7.06 8.98
C GLU A 187 -2.87 -5.96 9.72
N PHE A 188 -3.10 -4.71 9.31
CA PHE A 188 -2.52 -3.51 9.88
C PHE A 188 -3.58 -2.66 10.58
N LYS A 189 -3.13 -1.95 11.62
CA LYS A 189 -3.90 -0.88 12.26
C LYS A 189 -2.97 0.30 12.51
N ALA A 190 -3.28 1.46 11.95
CA ALA A 190 -2.46 2.67 12.09
C ALA A 190 -0.96 2.45 11.79
N GLY A 191 -0.65 1.67 10.76
CA GLY A 191 0.71 1.42 10.28
C GLY A 191 1.51 0.37 11.05
N ILE A 192 0.89 -0.35 11.99
CA ILE A 192 1.53 -1.45 12.72
C ILE A 192 0.76 -2.76 12.51
N PRO A 193 1.44 -3.91 12.34
CA PRO A 193 0.78 -5.21 12.27
C PRO A 193 -0.08 -5.46 13.51
N ASN A 194 -1.36 -5.72 13.34
CA ASN A 194 -2.29 -5.94 14.44
C ASN A 194 -3.47 -6.78 13.96
N GLY A 195 -3.43 -8.07 14.28
CA GLY A 195 -4.30 -9.08 13.69
C GLY A 195 -3.48 -10.27 13.20
N ILE A 196 -3.88 -10.90 12.10
CA ILE A 196 -3.22 -12.11 11.60
C ILE A 196 -2.38 -11.79 10.35
N ALA A 197 -1.16 -12.32 10.30
CA ALA A 197 -0.36 -12.42 9.09
C ALA A 197 -0.34 -13.86 8.58
N ARG A 198 -0.45 -14.05 7.26
CA ARG A 198 -0.36 -15.35 6.61
C ARG A 198 0.57 -15.31 5.41
N GLU A 199 1.33 -16.37 5.22
CA GLU A 199 2.20 -16.58 4.07
C GLU A 199 1.82 -17.89 3.38
N TYR A 200 1.84 -17.88 2.06
CA TYR A 200 1.45 -18.99 1.20
C TYR A 200 2.50 -19.18 0.11
N ASN A 201 2.63 -20.39 -0.41
CA ASN A 201 3.46 -20.64 -1.59
C ASN A 201 2.70 -20.42 -2.91
N GLU A 202 3.41 -20.54 -4.03
CA GLU A 202 2.85 -20.39 -5.38
C GLU A 202 1.70 -21.36 -5.72
N LYS A 203 1.54 -22.46 -4.96
CA LYS A 203 0.40 -23.37 -5.12
C LYS A 203 -0.83 -22.88 -4.35
N GLY A 204 -0.70 -21.87 -3.50
CA GLY A 204 -1.74 -21.35 -2.60
C GLY A 204 -1.82 -22.12 -1.27
N ILE A 205 -0.83 -22.96 -0.97
CA ILE A 205 -0.78 -23.71 0.29
C ILE A 205 -0.18 -22.79 1.34
N LYS A 206 -0.87 -22.64 2.47
CA LYS A 206 -0.43 -21.85 3.61
C LYS A 206 0.85 -22.46 4.19
N GLU A 207 1.87 -21.63 4.44
CA GLU A 207 3.16 -22.05 5.00
C GLU A 207 3.35 -21.50 6.42
N LYS A 208 2.76 -20.34 6.71
CA LYS A 208 2.87 -19.68 8.01
C LYS A 208 1.61 -18.87 8.36
N GLU A 209 1.27 -18.84 9.64
CA GLU A 209 0.23 -17.98 10.22
C GLU A 209 0.71 -17.44 11.57
N THR A 210 0.77 -16.12 11.73
CA THR A 210 1.25 -15.48 12.95
C THR A 210 0.25 -14.44 13.45
N SER A 211 -0.06 -14.48 14.74
CA SER A 211 -0.92 -13.49 15.40
C SER A 211 -0.08 -12.34 15.97
N PHE A 212 -0.52 -11.11 15.73
CA PHE A 212 0.13 -9.88 16.18
C PHE A 212 -0.84 -9.02 17.00
N LYS A 213 -0.29 -8.37 18.02
CA LYS A 213 -0.94 -7.30 18.77
C LYS A 213 0.03 -6.14 18.90
N ASN A 214 -0.36 -4.97 18.37
CA ASN A 214 0.47 -3.75 18.40
C ASN A 214 1.89 -3.95 17.85
N GLY A 215 2.04 -4.68 16.75
CA GLY A 215 3.31 -4.94 16.08
C GLY A 215 4.16 -6.05 16.70
N ILE A 216 3.71 -6.67 17.79
CA ILE A 216 4.43 -7.73 18.51
C ILE A 216 3.65 -9.04 18.38
N GLU A 217 4.34 -10.18 18.23
CA GLU A 217 3.67 -11.47 18.21
C GLU A 217 2.97 -11.76 19.55
N ASP A 218 1.66 -11.95 19.51
CA ASP A 218 0.81 -12.22 20.67
C ASP A 218 -0.40 -13.03 20.17
N GLY A 219 -0.59 -14.22 20.72
CA GLY A 219 -1.52 -15.23 20.20
C GLY A 219 -0.78 -16.44 19.62
N ILE A 220 -1.33 -17.08 18.59
CA ILE A 220 -0.78 -18.34 18.07
C ILE A 220 0.10 -18.07 16.85
N ARG A 221 1.28 -18.68 16.82
CA ARG A 221 2.13 -18.85 15.63
C ARG A 221 2.01 -20.28 15.12
N LYS A 222 1.83 -20.47 13.83
CA LYS A 222 1.72 -21.77 13.16
C LYS A 222 2.61 -21.83 11.93
N ASN A 223 3.25 -22.97 11.74
CA ASN A 223 3.93 -23.31 10.49
C ASN A 223 3.32 -24.58 9.91
N PHE A 224 3.37 -24.71 8.60
CA PHE A 224 2.75 -25.81 7.87
C PHE A 224 3.78 -26.51 6.97
N TYR A 225 3.54 -27.79 6.67
CA TYR A 225 4.28 -28.56 5.69
C TYR A 225 3.86 -28.18 4.26
N LYS A 226 4.65 -28.60 3.26
CA LYS A 226 4.36 -28.36 1.84
C LYS A 226 3.06 -28.99 1.36
N ASN A 227 2.55 -30.01 2.06
CA ASN A 227 1.26 -30.64 1.80
C ASN A 227 0.07 -29.89 2.46
N GLY A 228 0.34 -28.84 3.24
CA GLY A 228 -0.66 -28.05 3.96
C GLY A 228 -0.99 -28.54 5.36
N ASN A 229 -0.45 -29.68 5.80
CA ASN A 229 -0.63 -30.15 7.17
C ASN A 229 0.09 -29.23 8.16
N LEU A 230 -0.49 -29.05 9.34
CA LEU A 230 0.12 -28.28 10.41
C LEU A 230 1.43 -28.95 10.83
N LYS A 231 2.54 -28.20 10.84
CA LYS A 231 3.85 -28.67 11.28
C LYS A 231 4.05 -28.41 12.76
N TYR A 232 3.81 -27.18 13.19
CA TYR A 232 3.75 -26.86 14.61
C TYR A 232 2.87 -25.65 14.88
N SER A 233 2.42 -25.52 16.11
CA SER A 233 1.79 -24.33 16.67
C SER A 233 2.37 -24.02 18.03
N VAL A 234 2.61 -22.74 18.32
CA VAL A 234 3.09 -22.26 19.62
C VAL A 234 2.33 -21.00 20.03
N GLU A 235 1.97 -20.93 21.31
CA GLU A 235 1.41 -19.72 21.92
C GLU A 235 2.53 -18.72 22.25
N MET A 236 2.34 -17.49 21.77
CA MET A 236 3.25 -16.36 21.89
C MET A 236 2.61 -15.32 22.81
N LYS A 237 3.42 -14.73 23.70
CA LYS A 237 3.03 -13.58 24.51
C LYS A 237 4.13 -12.54 24.46
N ASN A 238 3.82 -11.31 24.04
CA ASN A 238 4.79 -10.22 23.94
C ASN A 238 6.09 -10.62 23.21
N GLY A 239 5.97 -11.41 22.13
CA GLY A 239 7.09 -11.83 21.29
C GLY A 239 7.88 -13.05 21.80
N ILE A 240 7.55 -13.60 22.97
CA ILE A 240 8.21 -14.79 23.54
C ILE A 240 7.24 -15.97 23.63
N GLU A 241 7.75 -17.19 23.48
CA GLU A 241 6.96 -18.42 23.60
C GLU A 241 6.48 -18.56 25.05
N ASN A 242 5.16 -18.63 25.24
CA ASN A 242 4.56 -18.62 26.56
C ASN A 242 3.15 -19.24 26.52
N GLY A 243 3.11 -20.56 26.46
CA GLY A 243 1.88 -21.35 26.43
C GLY A 243 2.10 -22.71 25.75
N ALA A 244 1.02 -23.28 25.22
CA ALA A 244 1.07 -24.60 24.59
C ALA A 244 1.92 -24.61 23.31
N PHE A 245 2.73 -25.65 23.16
CA PHE A 245 3.44 -26.02 21.94
C PHE A 245 2.99 -27.39 21.46
N LYS A 246 2.69 -27.49 20.17
CA LYS A 246 2.37 -28.76 19.51
C LYS A 246 3.12 -28.86 18.21
N GLN A 247 3.80 -29.98 17.98
CA GLN A 247 4.42 -30.33 16.72
C GLN A 247 3.79 -31.62 16.20
N TYR A 248 3.68 -31.74 14.88
CA TYR A 248 3.06 -32.88 14.21
C TYR A 248 4.00 -33.40 13.15
N TYR A 249 3.95 -34.70 12.90
CA TYR A 249 4.54 -35.31 11.72
C TYR A 249 3.84 -34.84 10.45
N GLU A 250 4.50 -35.04 9.29
CA GLU A 250 3.94 -34.64 7.99
C GLU A 250 2.62 -35.35 7.63
N ASN A 251 2.34 -36.52 8.22
CA ASN A 251 1.06 -37.24 8.08
C ASN A 251 -0.06 -36.67 8.99
N GLY A 252 0.23 -35.65 9.79
CA GLY A 252 -0.71 -35.00 10.72
C GLY A 252 -0.80 -35.63 12.11
N VAL A 253 -0.06 -36.71 12.38
CA VAL A 253 -0.01 -37.32 13.72
C VAL A 253 0.79 -36.40 14.66
N LEU A 254 0.28 -36.18 15.88
CA LEU A 254 0.98 -35.40 16.90
C LEU A 254 2.34 -36.04 17.20
N GLU A 255 3.41 -35.25 17.16
CA GLU A 255 4.80 -35.68 17.39
C GLU A 255 5.28 -35.21 18.77
N ILE A 256 5.00 -33.96 19.13
CA ILE A 256 5.40 -33.36 20.41
C ILE A 256 4.26 -32.52 20.96
N GLU A 257 3.99 -32.66 22.25
CA GLU A 257 3.20 -31.72 23.04
C GLU A 257 4.04 -31.24 24.21
N ALA A 258 4.12 -29.92 24.38
CA ALA A 258 4.88 -29.30 25.46
C ALA A 258 4.24 -27.98 25.87
N PHE A 259 4.76 -27.40 26.94
CA PHE A 259 4.38 -26.07 27.40
C PHE A 259 5.64 -25.22 27.59
N TYR A 260 5.57 -23.96 27.13
CA TYR A 260 6.63 -22.98 27.28
C TYR A 260 6.22 -21.92 28.28
N LYS A 261 7.16 -21.51 29.13
CA LYS A 261 7.03 -20.37 30.02
C LYS A 261 8.23 -19.46 29.83
N ASN A 262 7.99 -18.24 29.39
CA ASN A 262 9.03 -17.24 29.13
C ASN A 262 10.17 -17.76 28.22
N GLY A 263 9.83 -18.45 27.14
CA GLY A 263 10.79 -18.99 26.16
C GLY A 263 11.48 -20.28 26.58
N LYS A 264 11.09 -20.90 27.70
CA LYS A 264 11.70 -22.15 28.20
C LYS A 264 10.64 -23.23 28.38
N LEU A 265 11.00 -24.49 28.10
CA LEU A 265 10.14 -25.63 28.40
C LEU A 265 9.85 -25.68 29.91
N GLU A 266 8.58 -25.86 30.25
CA GLU A 266 8.07 -25.88 31.62
C GLU A 266 6.89 -26.85 31.72
N GLY A 267 6.93 -27.79 32.66
CA GLY A 267 5.88 -28.79 32.86
C GLY A 267 6.10 -30.06 32.03
N ILE A 268 5.01 -30.79 31.79
CA ILE A 268 5.07 -32.09 31.12
C ILE A 268 5.28 -31.89 29.61
N ARG A 269 6.29 -32.58 29.09
CA ARG A 269 6.51 -32.80 27.66
C ARG A 269 6.15 -34.24 27.31
N LYS A 270 5.48 -34.42 26.18
CA LYS A 270 5.13 -35.72 25.60
C LYS A 270 5.62 -35.79 24.16
N ASP A 271 6.36 -36.85 23.84
CA ASP A 271 6.77 -37.18 22.48
C ASP A 271 6.03 -38.47 22.07
N TYR A 272 5.63 -38.56 20.81
CA TYR A 272 4.79 -39.64 20.29
C TYR A 272 5.42 -40.26 19.04
N TYR A 273 5.28 -41.57 18.87
CA TYR A 273 5.62 -42.28 17.64
C TYR A 273 4.72 -41.85 16.48
N LYS A 274 5.15 -42.13 15.23
CA LYS A 274 4.33 -41.91 14.02
C LYS A 274 3.01 -42.69 14.01
N SER A 275 2.89 -43.75 14.81
CA SER A 275 1.64 -44.48 15.05
C SER A 275 0.67 -43.75 15.98
N GLY A 276 1.11 -42.66 16.63
CA GLY A 276 0.35 -41.88 17.61
C GLY A 276 0.45 -42.38 19.04
N LYS A 277 1.23 -43.44 19.29
CA LYS A 277 1.47 -43.97 20.64
C LYS A 277 2.53 -43.15 21.37
N LEU A 278 2.38 -43.00 22.68
CA LEU A 278 3.32 -42.27 23.54
C LEU A 278 4.70 -42.94 23.49
N GLU A 279 5.73 -42.15 23.19
CA GLU A 279 7.13 -42.58 23.17
C GLU A 279 7.86 -42.09 24.42
N VAL A 280 7.69 -40.82 24.79
CA VAL A 280 8.32 -40.22 25.97
C VAL A 280 7.32 -39.36 26.72
N GLU A 281 7.35 -39.40 28.04
CA GLU A 281 6.72 -38.41 28.91
C GLU A 281 7.70 -37.98 30.00
N GLY A 282 7.94 -36.68 30.17
CA GLY A 282 8.87 -36.18 31.19
C GLY A 282 8.60 -34.74 31.62
N PHE A 283 8.86 -34.44 32.89
CA PHE A 283 8.73 -33.08 33.43
C PHE A 283 9.97 -32.24 33.14
N HIS A 284 9.76 -31.00 32.71
CA HIS A 284 10.80 -30.02 32.45
C HIS A 284 10.61 -28.79 33.35
N LYS A 285 11.70 -28.19 33.78
CA LYS A 285 11.73 -26.95 34.55
C LYS A 285 12.83 -26.06 34.03
N ASN A 286 12.50 -24.80 33.74
CA ASN A 286 13.48 -23.83 33.23
C ASN A 286 14.25 -24.31 31.98
N GLY A 287 13.61 -25.13 31.13
CA GLY A 287 14.21 -25.65 29.90
C GLY A 287 14.88 -27.02 30.03
N GLU A 288 15.13 -27.50 31.25
CA GLU A 288 15.85 -28.75 31.50
C GLU A 288 14.91 -29.84 32.03
N PRO A 289 15.16 -31.14 31.76
CA PRO A 289 14.48 -32.23 32.44
C PRO A 289 14.67 -32.16 33.97
N ASP A 290 13.57 -32.26 34.74
CA ASP A 290 13.60 -32.14 36.20
C ASP A 290 12.50 -33.02 36.82
N GLY A 291 12.84 -34.26 37.19
CA GLY A 291 11.91 -35.27 37.67
C GLY A 291 11.93 -36.53 36.82
N TRP A 292 10.85 -37.32 36.90
CA TRP A 292 10.77 -38.60 36.18
C TRP A 292 10.51 -38.38 34.69
N THR A 293 11.27 -39.09 33.87
CA THR A 293 11.05 -39.28 32.45
C THR A 293 10.84 -40.76 32.17
N TYR A 294 9.73 -41.07 31.51
CA TYR A 294 9.35 -42.42 31.10
C TYR A 294 9.50 -42.55 29.60
N VAL A 295 10.16 -43.62 29.17
CA VAL A 295 10.31 -43.98 27.76
C VAL A 295 9.57 -45.29 27.54
N TYR A 296 8.73 -45.34 26.52
CA TYR A 296 7.90 -46.48 26.17
C TYR A 296 8.37 -47.09 24.84
N ASN A 297 8.10 -48.38 24.64
CA ASN A 297 8.16 -49.01 23.32
C ASN A 297 6.89 -48.70 22.54
N GLU A 298 6.91 -48.93 21.22
CA GLU A 298 5.74 -48.71 20.36
C GLU A 298 4.57 -49.67 20.64
N ASP A 299 4.74 -50.73 21.41
CA ASP A 299 3.62 -51.55 21.91
C ASP A 299 2.94 -50.94 23.15
N GLY A 300 3.51 -49.88 23.74
CA GLY A 300 3.07 -49.22 24.97
C GLY A 300 3.75 -49.73 26.24
N SER A 301 4.62 -50.75 26.16
CA SER A 301 5.38 -51.24 27.32
C SER A 301 6.44 -50.24 27.77
N LEU A 302 6.64 -50.10 29.09
CA LEU A 302 7.68 -49.23 29.65
C LEU A 302 9.07 -49.79 29.29
N LYS A 303 9.86 -49.00 28.57
CA LYS A 303 11.22 -49.32 28.14
C LYS A 303 12.26 -48.84 29.15
N ARG A 304 12.08 -47.65 29.72
CA ARG A 304 13.02 -47.04 30.66
C ARG A 304 12.35 -45.99 31.54
N GLU A 305 12.81 -45.88 32.78
CA GLU A 305 12.55 -44.75 33.67
C GLU A 305 13.89 -44.08 34.01
N ILE A 306 13.94 -42.74 33.95
CA ILE A 306 15.12 -41.95 34.29
C ILE A 306 14.67 -40.83 35.21
N PHE A 307 15.36 -40.64 36.34
CA PHE A 307 15.11 -39.51 37.22
C PHE A 307 16.13 -38.40 36.94
N PHE A 308 15.66 -37.19 36.69
CA PHE A 308 16.51 -36.03 36.46
C PHE A 308 16.45 -35.05 37.62
N VAL A 309 17.57 -34.43 37.96
CA VAL A 309 17.64 -33.24 38.83
C VAL A 309 18.46 -32.20 38.12
N GLU A 310 17.85 -31.06 37.79
CA GLU A 310 18.51 -29.95 37.08
C GLU A 310 19.24 -30.43 35.80
N GLY A 311 18.55 -31.24 34.98
CA GLY A 311 19.08 -31.79 33.73
C GLY A 311 20.05 -32.97 33.87
N LYS A 312 20.46 -33.35 35.08
CA LYS A 312 21.37 -34.50 35.32
C LYS A 312 20.59 -35.79 35.53
N ALA A 313 20.89 -36.82 34.74
CA ALA A 313 20.27 -38.14 34.83
C ALA A 313 20.81 -38.95 36.02
N TYR A 314 19.88 -39.58 36.74
CA TYR A 314 20.12 -40.57 37.78
C TYR A 314 19.35 -41.82 37.39
N GLU A 315 20.06 -42.82 36.87
CA GLU A 315 19.46 -44.12 36.58
C GLU A 315 19.35 -44.92 37.88
N LYS A 316 18.20 -45.56 38.09
CA LYS A 316 18.03 -46.51 39.16
C LYS A 316 18.84 -47.76 38.79
N ASP A 317 19.96 -47.97 39.47
CA ASP A 317 20.76 -49.19 39.34
C ASP A 317 19.93 -50.40 39.80
N ASN A 318 19.16 -51.00 38.88
CA ASN A 318 18.46 -52.27 39.12
C ASN A 318 19.43 -53.47 39.03
N LYS A 319 20.64 -53.32 39.60
CA LYS A 319 21.51 -54.43 39.99
C LYS A 319 21.43 -54.61 41.49
N LYS A 320 20.38 -55.29 41.96
CA LYS A 320 20.36 -56.08 43.20
C LYS A 320 19.01 -56.76 43.36
N LYS A 321 18.92 -58.03 42.95
CA LYS A 321 18.74 -59.15 43.87
C LYS A 321 19.01 -60.46 43.16
#